data_AF-A0A8X6TPB3-F1
#
_entry.id   AF-A0A8X6TPB3-F1
#
_cell.length_a   1.000
_cell.length_b   1.000
_cell.length_c   1.000
_cell.angle_alpha   90.00
_cell.angle_beta   90.00
_cell.angle_gamma   90.00
#
_symmetry.space_group_name_H-M   'P 1'
#
loop_
_entity.id
_entity.type
_entity.pdbx_description
1 polymer ?
#
loop_
_entity_poly.entity_id
_entity_poly.type
_entity_poly.pdbx_seq_one_letter_code
_entity_poly.pdbx_strand_id
1 'polypeptide(L)'
;RLSHAKTYMDDIFFQIITNSWVSVDTFFMIGGLLVATSNLKIMESTGGKLNYFSRLLHRIWRLIPPLAATVGVMFILPMIGSGPLWADMAGQKVLNCEKRWWQVFLPVNTWVDFSSMCLLHTWYVASDVHFYCLAPIALGVLYRWPATGFALLFVMTAVCALVTGLLTIIHNLPPTVIFFSPDIA
;
A
#
# COMPACT_ATOMS: atom_id res chain seq x y z
N ARG A 1 4.94 -14.38 31.38
CA ARG A 1 5.62 -13.41 30.47
C ARG A 1 4.69 -12.95 29.35
N LEU A 2 3.98 -13.85 28.66
CA LEU A 2 2.94 -13.49 27.66
C LEU A 2 1.72 -12.74 28.24
N SER A 3 1.33 -13.02 29.50
CA SER A 3 0.21 -12.32 30.17
C SER A 3 0.47 -10.82 30.36
N HIS A 4 1.68 -10.43 30.77
CA HIS A 4 2.05 -9.01 30.89
C HIS A 4 2.09 -8.32 29.53
N ALA A 5 2.59 -8.97 28.48
CA ALA A 5 2.58 -8.42 27.13
C ALA A 5 1.15 -8.19 26.62
N LYS A 6 0.21 -9.10 26.93
CA LYS A 6 -1.20 -8.94 26.57
C LYS A 6 -1.83 -7.71 27.24
N THR A 7 -1.55 -7.49 28.53
CA THR A 7 -2.03 -6.31 29.27
C THR A 7 -1.50 -4.98 28.70
N TYR A 8 -0.26 -4.95 28.18
CA TYR A 8 0.26 -3.77 27.47
C TYR A 8 -0.39 -3.57 26.10
N MET A 9 -0.79 -4.65 25.41
CA MET A 9 -1.50 -4.57 24.14
C MET A 9 -2.98 -4.13 24.28
N ASP A 10 -3.55 -4.27 25.47
CA ASP A 10 -4.92 -3.84 25.77
C ASP A 10 -5.03 -2.34 26.12
N ASP A 11 -3.89 -1.64 26.30
CA ASP A 11 -3.89 -0.20 26.55
C ASP A 11 -4.24 0.58 25.27
N ILE A 12 -5.23 1.48 25.37
CA ILE A 12 -5.74 2.29 24.25
C ILE A 12 -4.61 3.09 23.59
N PHE A 13 -3.69 3.64 24.38
CA PHE A 13 -2.56 4.41 23.83
C PHE A 13 -1.60 3.53 23.04
N PHE A 14 -1.37 2.30 23.50
CA PHE A 14 -0.54 1.34 22.79
C PHE A 14 -1.24 0.83 21.53
N GLN A 15 -2.57 0.67 21.57
CA GLN A 15 -3.36 0.28 20.40
C GLN A 15 -3.24 1.29 19.25
N ILE A 16 -3.19 2.61 19.54
CA ILE A 16 -2.96 3.64 18.51
C ILE A 16 -1.63 3.39 17.78
N ILE A 17 -0.57 3.10 18.53
CA ILE A 17 0.76 2.82 17.96
C ILE A 17 0.71 1.54 17.12
N THR A 18 0.07 0.48 17.61
CA THR A 18 -0.04 -0.79 16.85
C THR A 18 -0.88 -0.65 15.57
N ASN A 19 -1.85 0.27 15.53
CA ASN A 19 -2.70 0.54 14.37
C ASN A 19 -2.14 1.62 13.42
N SER A 20 -0.89 2.04 13.59
CA SER A 20 -0.24 3.04 12.72
C SER A 20 -0.31 2.68 11.22
N TRP A 21 -0.48 1.41 10.88
CA TRP A 21 -0.68 0.97 9.50
C TRP A 21 -1.92 1.58 8.83
N VAL A 22 -3.02 1.76 9.56
CA VAL A 22 -4.26 2.37 9.04
C VAL A 22 -4.03 3.82 8.65
N SER A 23 -3.01 4.50 9.21
CA SER A 23 -2.64 5.87 8.81
C SER A 23 -2.24 5.98 7.35
N VAL A 24 -1.89 4.87 6.68
CA VAL A 24 -1.56 4.83 5.26
C VAL A 24 -2.75 5.25 4.37
N ASP A 25 -3.98 5.03 4.83
CA ASP A 25 -5.20 5.42 4.11
C ASP A 25 -5.31 6.94 3.90
N THR A 26 -4.81 7.71 4.87
CA THR A 26 -4.73 9.18 4.76
C THR A 26 -3.83 9.60 3.59
N PHE A 27 -2.72 8.90 3.36
CA PHE A 27 -1.83 9.20 2.23
C PHE A 27 -2.50 8.86 0.89
N PHE A 28 -3.24 7.76 0.81
CA PHE A 28 -4.05 7.45 -0.38
C PHE A 28 -5.12 8.51 -0.63
N MET A 29 -5.79 9.01 0.42
CA MET A 29 -6.79 10.07 0.30
C MET A 29 -6.18 11.35 -0.26
N ILE A 30 -5.05 11.80 0.30
CA ILE A 30 -4.34 13.01 -0.15
C ILE A 30 -3.85 12.84 -1.59
N GLY A 31 -3.25 11.68 -1.90
CA GLY A 31 -2.80 11.35 -3.25
C GLY A 31 -3.93 11.37 -4.27
N GLY A 32 -5.06 10.72 -3.94
CA GLY A 32 -6.26 10.68 -4.77
C GLY A 32 -6.87 12.07 -5.00
N LEU A 33 -6.95 12.90 -3.95
CA LEU A 33 -7.46 14.27 -4.05
C LEU A 33 -6.58 15.14 -4.96
N LEU A 34 -5.26 15.03 -4.82
CA LEU A 34 -4.31 15.75 -5.68
C LEU A 34 -4.45 15.31 -7.14
N VAL A 35 -4.56 14.01 -7.39
CA VAL A 35 -4.77 13.46 -8.73
C VAL A 35 -6.10 13.96 -9.30
N ALA A 36 -7.19 13.93 -8.53
CA ALA A 36 -8.49 14.37 -9.01
C ALA A 36 -8.51 15.87 -9.34
N THR A 37 -8.08 16.72 -8.42
CA THR A 37 -8.12 18.18 -8.59
C THR A 37 -7.21 18.65 -9.73
N SER A 38 -5.97 18.13 -9.81
CA SER A 38 -5.03 18.50 -10.86
C SER A 38 -5.51 18.07 -12.25
N ASN A 39 -6.05 16.86 -12.38
CA ASN A 39 -6.50 16.33 -13.66
C ASN A 39 -7.83 16.92 -14.12
N LEU A 40 -8.80 17.11 -13.22
CA LEU A 40 -10.07 17.76 -13.56
C LEU A 40 -9.86 19.19 -14.05
N LYS A 41 -8.97 19.96 -13.40
CA LYS A 41 -8.62 21.32 -13.83
C LYS A 41 -8.04 21.34 -15.25
N ILE A 42 -7.22 20.36 -15.60
CA ILE A 42 -6.65 20.21 -16.96
C ILE A 42 -7.74 19.78 -17.96
N MET A 43 -8.65 18.88 -17.56
CA MET A 43 -9.75 18.45 -18.41
C MET A 43 -10.70 19.61 -18.71
N GLU A 44 -10.97 20.47 -17.73
CA GLU A 44 -11.78 21.68 -17.93
C GLU A 44 -11.15 22.63 -18.94
N SER A 45 -9.84 22.89 -18.85
CA SER A 45 -9.13 23.78 -19.78
C SER A 45 -8.90 23.20 -21.18
N THR A 46 -8.86 21.87 -21.31
CA THR A 46 -8.55 21.17 -22.57
C THR A 46 -9.77 20.51 -23.21
N GLY A 47 -10.98 20.79 -22.71
CA GLY A 47 -12.24 20.22 -23.23
C GLY A 47 -12.31 18.69 -23.11
N GLY A 48 -11.83 18.14 -22.00
CA GLY A 48 -11.84 16.70 -21.69
C GLY A 48 -10.65 15.90 -22.19
N LYS A 49 -9.72 16.52 -22.94
CA LYS A 49 -8.51 15.83 -23.44
C LYS A 49 -7.44 15.73 -22.35
N LEU A 50 -7.03 14.51 -22.03
CA LEU A 50 -6.04 14.24 -21.00
C LEU A 50 -5.02 13.21 -21.52
N ASN A 51 -3.78 13.64 -21.78
CA ASN A 51 -2.67 12.72 -22.07
C ASN A 51 -2.30 11.97 -20.79
N TYR A 52 -3.02 10.90 -20.52
CA TYR A 52 -2.92 10.15 -19.27
C TYR A 52 -1.70 9.23 -19.27
N PHE A 53 -1.46 8.54 -20.38
CA PHE A 53 -0.35 7.60 -20.53
C PHE A 53 1.03 8.25 -20.29
N SER A 54 1.26 9.44 -20.85
CA SER A 54 2.52 10.17 -20.64
C SER A 54 2.74 10.55 -19.17
N ARG A 55 1.67 10.94 -18.46
CA ARG A 55 1.73 11.25 -17.03
C ARG A 55 1.99 10.01 -16.17
N LEU A 56 1.34 8.90 -16.50
CA LEU A 56 1.60 7.60 -15.87
C LEU A 56 3.06 7.20 -16.03
N LEU A 57 3.58 7.28 -17.25
CA LEU A 57 4.97 6.93 -17.53
C LEU A 57 5.94 7.81 -16.75
N HIS A 58 5.72 9.13 -16.75
CA HIS A 58 6.56 10.07 -16.00
C HIS A 58 6.54 9.77 -14.48
N ARG A 59 5.37 9.40 -13.95
CA ARG A 59 5.21 9.00 -12.55
C ARG A 59 6.01 7.73 -12.23
N ILE A 60 5.87 6.70 -13.05
CA ILE A 60 6.61 5.44 -12.88
C ILE A 60 8.13 5.68 -12.97
N TRP A 61 8.57 6.48 -13.95
CA TRP A 61 9.98 6.83 -14.12
C TRP A 61 10.56 7.54 -12.89
N ARG A 62 9.77 8.38 -12.22
CA ARG A 62 10.17 9.04 -10.97
C ARG A 62 10.23 8.08 -9.78
N LEU A 63 9.42 7.03 -9.75
CA LEU A 63 9.36 6.06 -8.64
C LEU A 63 10.45 4.97 -8.73
N ILE A 64 10.94 4.65 -9.92
CA ILE A 64 11.97 3.61 -10.12
C ILE A 64 13.28 3.91 -9.36
N PRO A 65 13.88 5.13 -9.41
CA PRO A 65 15.15 5.41 -8.74
C PRO A 65 15.13 5.17 -7.22
N PRO A 66 14.15 5.69 -6.45
CA PRO A 66 14.10 5.41 -5.01
C PRO A 66 13.81 3.94 -4.69
N LEU A 67 13.01 3.24 -5.50
CA LEU A 67 12.79 1.80 -5.34
C LEU A 67 14.07 1.00 -5.61
N ALA A 68 14.82 1.35 -6.65
CA ALA A 68 16.10 0.72 -6.94
C ALA A 68 17.13 0.97 -5.84
N ALA A 69 17.18 2.18 -5.28
CA ALA A 69 18.05 2.49 -4.16
C ALA A 69 17.72 1.64 -2.92
N THR A 70 16.43 1.53 -2.55
CA THR A 70 16.01 0.75 -1.38
C THR A 70 16.26 -0.75 -1.53
N VAL A 71 16.01 -1.30 -2.72
CA VAL A 71 16.37 -2.69 -3.07
C VAL A 71 17.89 -2.88 -3.05
N GLY A 72 18.66 -1.93 -3.58
CA GLY A 72 20.13 -1.96 -3.58
C GLY A 72 20.72 -2.02 -2.17
N VAL A 73 20.15 -1.27 -1.23
CA VAL A 73 20.56 -1.33 0.19
C VAL A 73 20.40 -2.73 0.76
N MET A 74 19.35 -3.48 0.40
CA MET A 74 19.16 -4.86 0.87
C MET A 74 20.26 -5.81 0.38
N PHE A 75 20.81 -5.58 -0.82
CA PHE A 75 21.93 -6.37 -1.32
C PHE A 75 23.26 -6.01 -0.62
N ILE A 76 23.40 -4.78 -0.14
CA ILE A 76 24.60 -4.32 0.59
C ILE A 76 24.56 -4.73 2.06
N LEU A 77 23.36 -4.81 2.66
CA LEU A 77 23.11 -5.13 4.06
C LEU A 77 23.91 -6.34 4.59
N PRO A 78 23.98 -7.51 3.93
CA PRO A 78 24.75 -8.64 4.43
C PRO A 78 26.27 -8.40 4.49
N MET A 79 26.80 -7.45 3.73
CA MET A 79 28.24 -7.14 3.72
C MET A 79 28.67 -6.21 4.87
N ILE A 80 27.74 -5.46 5.46
CA ILE A 80 28.04 -4.41 6.45
C ILE A 80 27.71 -4.82 7.90
N GLY A 81 27.05 -5.96 8.10
CA GLY A 81 26.60 -6.38 9.43
C GLY A 81 26.79 -7.88 9.67
N SER A 82 27.20 -8.23 10.88
CA SER A 82 27.23 -9.60 11.37
C SER A 82 26.75 -9.62 12.83
N GLY A 83 25.96 -10.63 13.20
CA GLY A 83 25.43 -10.75 14.56
C GLY A 83 24.51 -11.97 14.73
N PRO A 84 24.30 -12.43 15.97
CA PRO A 84 23.52 -13.65 16.25
C PRO A 84 22.04 -13.53 15.86
N LEU A 85 21.45 -12.33 15.92
CA LEU A 85 20.08 -12.05 15.44
C LEU A 85 20.01 -11.63 13.96
N TRP A 86 21.15 -11.50 13.29
CA TRP A 86 21.21 -10.97 11.93
C TRP A 86 20.58 -11.92 10.91
N ALA A 87 20.73 -13.23 11.11
CA ALA A 87 20.14 -14.25 10.27
C ALA A 87 18.60 -14.16 10.28
N ASP A 88 18.00 -13.96 11.45
CA ASP A 88 16.54 -13.89 11.61
C ASP A 88 15.96 -12.55 11.12
N MET A 89 16.66 -11.43 11.37
CA MET A 89 16.15 -10.10 11.01
C MET A 89 16.41 -9.70 9.55
N ALA A 90 17.60 -10.03 9.03
CA ALA A 90 18.06 -9.60 7.71
C ALA A 90 18.17 -10.77 6.73
N GLY A 91 18.63 -11.95 7.17
CA GLY A 91 18.89 -13.10 6.31
C GLY A 91 17.66 -13.52 5.47
N GLN A 92 16.51 -13.73 6.12
CA GLN A 92 15.26 -14.09 5.44
C GLN A 92 14.83 -13.02 4.40
N LYS A 93 14.94 -11.73 4.76
CA LYS A 93 14.53 -10.61 3.91
C LYS A 93 15.43 -10.47 2.69
N VAL A 94 16.75 -10.64 2.87
CA VAL A 94 17.73 -10.60 1.79
C VAL A 94 17.48 -11.74 0.79
N LEU A 95 17.24 -12.96 1.28
CA LEU A 95 16.91 -14.12 0.43
C LEU A 95 15.61 -13.91 -0.37
N ASN A 96 14.59 -13.35 0.28
CA ASN A 96 13.34 -12.99 -0.41
C ASN A 96 13.59 -11.93 -1.48
N CYS A 97 14.40 -10.91 -1.18
CA CYS A 97 14.78 -9.88 -2.14
C CYS A 97 15.57 -10.41 -3.33
N GLU A 98 16.51 -11.32 -3.11
CA GLU A 98 17.28 -11.94 -4.20
C GLU A 98 16.38 -12.65 -5.22
N LYS A 99 15.32 -13.34 -4.73
CA LYS A 99 14.37 -14.05 -5.60
C LYS A 99 13.31 -13.16 -6.22
N ARG A 100 12.92 -12.07 -5.55
CA ARG A 100 11.68 -11.32 -5.85
C ARG A 100 11.88 -9.81 -6.00
N TRP A 101 13.12 -9.31 -6.12
CA TRP A 101 13.39 -7.88 -6.33
C TRP A 101 12.63 -7.29 -7.52
N TRP A 102 12.45 -8.05 -8.59
CA TRP A 102 11.74 -7.62 -9.79
C TRP A 102 10.26 -7.31 -9.53
N GLN A 103 9.66 -7.93 -8.50
CA GLN A 103 8.25 -7.72 -8.11
C GLN A 103 8.01 -6.31 -7.56
N VAL A 104 9.06 -5.65 -7.05
CA VAL A 104 9.02 -4.26 -6.57
C VAL A 104 8.85 -3.28 -7.74
N PHE A 105 9.38 -3.61 -8.91
CA PHE A 105 9.33 -2.73 -10.10
C PHE A 105 8.10 -2.96 -10.98
N LEU A 106 7.52 -4.15 -10.95
CA LEU A 106 6.35 -4.54 -11.75
C LEU A 106 5.00 -4.42 -11.01
N PRO A 107 4.93 -3.59 -9.96
CA PRO A 107 3.91 -3.61 -8.89
C PRO A 107 3.14 -4.92 -8.59
N VAL A 108 3.70 -6.10 -8.86
CA VAL A 108 3.00 -7.38 -8.63
C VAL A 108 3.11 -7.88 -7.18
N ASN A 109 3.92 -7.21 -6.38
CA ASN A 109 4.11 -7.53 -4.96
C ASN A 109 2.80 -7.52 -4.15
N THR A 110 1.74 -6.80 -4.56
CA THR A 110 0.44 -6.84 -3.86
C THR A 110 -0.22 -8.23 -3.87
N TRP A 111 0.15 -9.11 -4.81
CA TRP A 111 -0.47 -10.43 -5.01
C TRP A 111 0.33 -11.56 -4.36
N VAL A 112 1.35 -11.20 -3.59
CA VAL A 112 2.32 -12.11 -3.00
C VAL A 112 2.12 -12.09 -1.49
N ASP A 113 2.26 -13.25 -0.84
CA ASP A 113 2.16 -13.32 0.62
C ASP A 113 3.16 -12.38 1.30
N PHE A 114 2.71 -11.68 2.33
CA PHE A 114 3.51 -10.70 3.08
C PHE A 114 4.85 -11.26 3.58
N SER A 115 4.88 -12.54 3.94
CA SER A 115 6.09 -13.25 4.42
C SER A 115 7.16 -13.46 3.33
N SER A 116 6.75 -13.45 2.07
CA SER A 116 7.63 -13.69 0.91
C SER A 116 7.96 -12.42 0.13
N MET A 117 7.41 -11.26 0.54
CA MET A 117 7.75 -9.98 -0.05
C MET A 117 9.21 -9.60 0.25
N CYS A 118 9.87 -8.97 -0.74
CA CYS A 118 11.21 -8.40 -0.56
C CYS A 118 11.18 -7.26 0.48
N LEU A 119 10.33 -6.25 0.28
CA LEU A 119 10.08 -5.16 1.23
C LEU A 119 8.59 -4.99 1.48
N LEU A 120 8.13 -5.20 2.71
CA LEU A 120 6.71 -5.08 3.07
C LEU A 120 6.11 -3.70 2.72
N HIS A 121 6.87 -2.62 2.93
CA HIS A 121 6.39 -1.26 2.66
C HIS A 121 6.19 -0.96 1.16
N THR A 122 6.75 -1.77 0.26
CA THR A 122 6.56 -1.57 -1.19
C THR A 122 5.15 -1.93 -1.65
N TRP A 123 4.35 -2.64 -0.84
CA TRP A 123 2.94 -2.91 -1.13
C TRP A 123 2.13 -1.61 -1.33
N TYR A 124 2.47 -0.57 -0.57
CA TYR A 124 1.81 0.73 -0.64
C TYR A 124 2.06 1.39 -1.99
N VAL A 125 3.32 1.37 -2.44
CA VAL A 125 3.72 1.95 -3.72
C VAL A 125 3.03 1.23 -4.87
N ALA A 126 2.90 -0.09 -4.80
CA ALA A 126 2.21 -0.84 -5.83
C ALA A 126 0.71 -0.58 -5.87
N SER A 127 0.07 -0.51 -4.70
CA SER A 127 -1.34 -0.15 -4.59
C SER A 127 -1.62 1.26 -5.12
N ASP A 128 -0.73 2.21 -4.85
CA ASP A 128 -0.80 3.57 -5.39
C ASP A 128 -0.68 3.60 -6.94
N VAL A 129 0.16 2.74 -7.54
CA VAL A 129 0.21 2.60 -9.01
C VAL A 129 -1.09 2.00 -9.56
N HIS A 130 -1.66 0.98 -8.89
CA HIS A 130 -2.95 0.40 -9.29
C HIS A 130 -4.10 1.43 -9.23
N PHE A 131 -4.21 2.18 -8.14
CA PHE A 131 -5.21 3.24 -8.01
C PHE A 131 -5.02 4.35 -9.03
N TYR A 132 -3.77 4.72 -9.29
CA TYR A 132 -3.49 5.69 -10.33
C TYR A 132 -3.98 5.17 -11.68
N CYS A 133 -3.65 3.93 -12.08
CA CYS A 133 -4.14 3.31 -13.32
C CYS A 133 -5.67 3.26 -13.45
N LEU A 134 -6.41 3.15 -12.33
CA LEU A 134 -7.88 3.20 -12.30
C LEU A 134 -8.45 4.64 -12.29
N ALA A 135 -7.65 5.64 -11.91
CA ALA A 135 -8.04 7.04 -11.86
C ALA A 135 -8.66 7.61 -13.16
N PRO A 136 -8.18 7.33 -14.39
CA PRO A 136 -8.78 7.93 -15.59
C PRO A 136 -10.22 7.48 -15.82
N ILE A 137 -10.57 6.26 -15.39
CA ILE A 137 -11.94 5.73 -15.47
C ILE A 137 -12.82 6.51 -14.49
N ALA A 138 -12.38 6.62 -13.23
CA ALA A 138 -13.10 7.38 -12.20
C ALA A 138 -13.26 8.86 -12.58
N LEU A 139 -12.21 9.50 -13.09
CA LEU A 139 -12.22 10.89 -13.53
C LEU A 139 -13.08 11.10 -14.78
N GLY A 140 -13.08 10.16 -15.72
CA GLY A 140 -13.92 10.23 -16.91
C GLY A 140 -15.40 10.22 -16.58
N VAL A 141 -15.83 9.33 -15.68
CA VAL A 141 -17.21 9.27 -15.19
C VAL A 141 -17.56 10.54 -14.42
N LEU A 142 -16.69 11.00 -13.52
CA LEU A 142 -16.92 12.19 -12.71
C LEU A 142 -16.99 13.47 -13.55
N TYR A 143 -16.16 13.60 -14.58
CA TYR A 143 -16.16 14.74 -15.49
C TYR A 143 -17.42 14.78 -16.36
N ARG A 144 -17.88 13.62 -16.87
CA ARG A 144 -19.03 13.55 -17.78
C ARG A 144 -20.37 13.61 -17.04
N TRP A 145 -20.46 12.96 -15.88
CA TRP A 145 -21.68 12.79 -15.08
C TRP A 145 -21.34 12.88 -13.58
N PRO A 146 -21.26 14.10 -13.01
CA PRO A 146 -20.77 14.28 -11.64
C PRO A 146 -21.64 13.57 -10.60
N ALA A 147 -22.98 13.63 -10.73
CA ALA A 147 -23.88 12.94 -9.81
C ALA A 147 -23.68 11.42 -9.80
N THR A 148 -23.58 10.81 -10.99
CA THR A 148 -23.32 9.37 -11.14
C THR A 148 -21.92 9.01 -10.64
N GLY A 149 -20.92 9.85 -10.88
CA GLY A 149 -19.56 9.67 -10.38
C GLY A 149 -19.51 9.63 -8.85
N PHE A 150 -20.14 10.59 -8.17
CA PHE A 150 -20.22 10.59 -6.71
C PHE A 150 -21.01 9.41 -6.15
N ALA A 151 -22.14 9.04 -6.78
CA ALA A 151 -22.91 7.87 -6.38
C ALA A 151 -22.09 6.58 -6.50
N LEU A 152 -21.36 6.40 -7.61
CA LEU A 152 -20.50 5.25 -7.83
C LEU A 152 -19.39 5.16 -6.77
N LEU A 153 -18.70 6.27 -6.49
CA LEU A 153 -17.64 6.32 -5.48
C LEU A 153 -18.19 5.97 -4.08
N PHE A 154 -19.34 6.53 -3.71
CA PHE A 154 -20.00 6.23 -2.44
C PHE A 154 -20.35 4.74 -2.32
N VAL A 155 -20.95 4.16 -3.35
CA VAL A 155 -21.31 2.74 -3.39
C VAL A 155 -20.06 1.86 -3.28
N MET A 156 -18.99 2.17 -4.02
CA MET A 156 -17.74 1.40 -3.95
C MET A 156 -17.13 1.44 -2.55
N THR A 157 -17.09 2.60 -1.90
CA THR A 157 -16.58 2.73 -0.53
C THR A 157 -17.47 1.97 0.47
N ALA A 158 -18.80 2.09 0.37
CA ALA A 158 -19.73 1.39 1.24
C ALA A 158 -19.61 -0.13 1.10
N VAL A 159 -19.50 -0.65 -0.13
CA VAL A 159 -19.29 -2.07 -0.40
C VAL A 159 -17.95 -2.54 0.17
N CYS A 160 -16.88 -1.78 -0.02
CA CYS A 160 -15.57 -2.13 0.53
C CYS A 160 -15.60 -2.22 2.06
N ALA A 161 -16.19 -1.21 2.73
CA ALA A 161 -16.34 -1.20 4.18
C ALA A 161 -17.21 -2.37 4.67
N LEU A 162 -18.32 -2.66 3.99
CA LEU A 162 -19.21 -3.76 4.33
C LEU A 162 -18.53 -5.12 4.18
N VAL A 163 -17.88 -5.37 3.04
CA VAL A 163 -17.18 -6.64 2.78
C VAL A 163 -16.06 -6.85 3.79
N THR A 164 -15.28 -5.81 4.08
CA THR A 164 -14.21 -5.88 5.08
C THR A 164 -14.78 -6.18 6.47
N GLY A 165 -15.84 -5.48 6.88
CA GLY A 165 -16.51 -5.73 8.16
C GLY A 165 -17.08 -7.15 8.26
N LEU A 166 -17.72 -7.66 7.21
CA LEU A 166 -18.25 -9.02 7.17
C LEU A 166 -17.15 -10.08 7.25
N LEU A 167 -16.07 -9.92 6.49
CA LEU A 167 -14.92 -10.83 6.54
C LEU A 167 -14.28 -10.85 7.93
N THR A 168 -14.13 -9.69 8.57
CA THR A 168 -13.61 -9.59 9.94
C THR A 168 -14.45 -10.39 10.93
N ILE A 169 -15.78 -10.30 10.83
CA ILE A 169 -16.71 -11.02 11.71
C ILE A 169 -16.67 -12.53 11.42
N ILE A 170 -16.69 -12.94 10.15
CA ILE A 170 -16.72 -14.35 9.75
C ILE A 170 -15.43 -15.07 10.17
N HIS A 171 -14.28 -14.43 9.93
CA HIS A 171 -12.97 -15.02 10.20
C HIS A 171 -12.46 -14.76 11.63
N ASN A 172 -13.23 -14.08 12.48
CA ASN A 172 -12.83 -13.71 13.85
C ASN A 172 -11.44 -13.04 13.89
N LEU A 173 -11.18 -12.16 12.92
CA LEU A 173 -9.89 -11.50 12.76
C LEU A 173 -9.65 -10.50 13.90
N PRO A 174 -8.41 -10.36 14.41
CA PRO A 174 -8.09 -9.38 15.44
C PRO A 174 -8.29 -7.95 14.89
N PRO A 175 -8.67 -6.98 15.74
CA PRO A 175 -8.85 -5.58 15.34
C PRO A 175 -7.53 -4.87 15.00
N THR A 176 -6.39 -5.54 15.19
CA THR A 176 -5.03 -5.03 14.95
C THR A 176 -4.29 -5.91 13.94
N VAL A 177 -3.50 -5.27 13.07
CA VAL A 177 -2.62 -5.97 12.13
C VAL A 177 -1.37 -6.47 12.85
N ILE A 178 -1.30 -7.78 13.13
CA ILE A 178 -0.17 -8.40 13.84
C ILE A 178 0.84 -8.95 12.81
N PHE A 179 1.78 -8.12 12.36
CA PHE A 179 2.84 -8.56 11.43
C PHE A 179 3.97 -9.37 12.09
N PHE A 180 4.08 -9.31 13.42
CA PHE A 180 5.25 -9.81 14.17
C PHE A 180 5.04 -11.15 14.88
N SER A 181 3.92 -11.83 14.64
CA SER A 181 3.62 -13.10 15.30
C SER A 181 3.24 -14.14 14.24
N PRO A 182 4.22 -14.89 13.70
CA PRO A 182 3.93 -15.99 12.78
C PRO A 182 3.12 -17.13 13.42
N ASP A 183 2.90 -17.10 14.74
CA ASP A 183 2.26 -18.18 15.51
C ASP A 183 0.76 -17.97 15.80
N ILE A 184 0.10 -16.97 15.18
CA ILE A 184 -1.34 -16.70 15.39
C ILE A 184 -2.14 -16.57 14.07
N ALA A 185 -1.57 -17.05 12.96
CA ALA A 185 -2.28 -17.24 11.70
C ALA A 185 -2.52 -18.74 11.45
#